data_AF-N0B3R6-F1
#
_entry.id   AF-N0B3R6-F1
#
_cell.length_a   1.000
_cell.length_b   1.000
_cell.length_c   1.000
_cell.angle_alpha   90.00
_cell.angle_beta   90.00
_cell.angle_gamma   90.00
#
_symmetry.space_group_name_H-M   'P 1'
#
loop_
_entity.id
_entity.type
_entity.pdbx_description
1 polymer ?
#
loop_
_entity_poly.entity_id
_entity_poly.type
_entity_poly.pdbx_seq_one_letter_code
_entity_poly.pdbx_strand_id
1 'polypeptide(L)' 'MTSETATSDVQTGSPTPLVDVLLSSLEALMAADQAETACRLAGKACAALRGRDQAGWRRFNAFLHRTAKYVSIEDA' A
#
# COMPACT_ATOMS: atom_id res chain seq x y z
N MET A 1 15.10 14.25 34.35
CA MET A 1 16.42 13.89 33.77
C MET A 1 16.42 12.38 33.68
N THR A 2 16.22 11.72 32.54
CA THR A 2 16.80 11.94 31.20
C THR A 2 15.79 11.62 30.09
N SER A 3 15.85 12.43 29.05
CA SER A 3 15.10 12.33 27.81
C SER A 3 15.63 11.18 26.95
N GLU A 4 14.74 10.35 26.40
CA GLU A 4 15.05 9.49 25.25
C GLU A 4 14.13 9.89 24.10
N THR A 5 14.62 10.85 23.31
CA THR A 5 14.09 11.15 21.99
C THR A 5 14.40 9.97 21.07
N ALA A 6 13.43 9.07 20.91
CA ALA A 6 13.50 7.98 19.96
C ALA A 6 13.43 8.54 18.54
N THR A 7 14.61 8.60 17.92
CA THR A 7 14.93 8.46 16.50
C THR A 7 13.77 8.69 15.54
N SER A 8 13.61 9.94 15.10
CA SER A 8 12.93 10.24 13.84
C SER A 8 13.76 9.67 12.69
N ASP A 9 13.49 8.43 12.29
CA ASP A 9 13.92 7.90 11.00
C ASP A 9 13.24 8.74 9.92
N VAL A 10 13.96 9.74 9.41
CA VAL A 10 13.54 10.50 8.24
C VAL A 10 13.69 9.56 7.05
N GLN A 11 12.60 8.84 6.76
CA GLN A 11 12.54 7.90 5.65
C GLN A 11 12.56 8.70 4.34
N THR A 12 13.77 8.94 3.85
CA THR A 12 14.04 9.77 2.68
C THR A 12 14.01 8.88 1.44
N GLY A 13 12.91 8.94 0.69
CA GLY A 13 12.96 8.99 -0.78
C GLY A 13 13.17 7.69 -1.57
N SER A 14 13.12 6.50 -0.97
CA SER A 14 13.02 5.26 -1.74
C SER A 14 11.95 4.33 -1.17
N PRO A 15 11.00 3.86 -1.99
CA PRO A 15 9.97 2.93 -1.53
C PRO A 15 10.66 1.65 -1.07
N THR A 16 10.37 1.25 0.16
CA THR A 16 11.08 0.14 0.81
C THR A 16 10.80 -1.18 0.08
N PRO A 17 11.74 -2.14 0.03
CA PRO A 17 11.52 -3.46 -0.55
C PRO A 17 10.31 -4.20 0.07
N LEU A 18 9.92 -3.81 1.29
CA LEU A 18 8.69 -4.27 1.93
C LEU A 18 7.42 -3.84 1.17
N VAL A 19 7.38 -2.63 0.61
CA VAL A 19 6.26 -2.15 -0.22
C VAL A 19 6.07 -3.07 -1.43
N ASP A 20 7.15 -3.49 -2.07
CA ASP A 20 7.08 -4.34 -3.25
C ASP A 20 6.57 -5.75 -2.89
N VAL A 21 7.04 -6.33 -1.79
CA VAL A 21 6.52 -7.62 -1.27
C VAL A 21 5.02 -7.55 -0.95
N LEU A 22 4.60 -6.46 -0.30
CA LEU A 22 3.18 -6.23 0.00
C LEU A 22 2.36 -6.08 -1.28
N LEU A 23 2.87 -5.36 -2.29
CA LEU A 23 2.19 -5.19 -3.56
C LEU A 23 2.02 -6.51 -4.31
N SER A 24 3.08 -7.33 -4.39
CA SER A 24 2.99 -8.68 -4.98
C SER A 24 2.00 -9.58 -4.23
N SER A 25 1.90 -9.43 -2.91
CA SER A 25 0.90 -10.17 -2.11
C SER A 25 -0.53 -9.74 -2.47
N LEU A 26 -0.76 -8.45 -2.70
CA LEU A 26 -2.07 -7.93 -3.14
C LEU A 26 -2.42 -8.39 -4.56
N GLU A 27 -1.44 -8.45 -5.46
CA GLU A 27 -1.62 -9.00 -6.82
C GLU A 27 -1.98 -10.49 -6.79
N ALA A 28 -1.35 -11.27 -5.92
CA ALA A 28 -1.70 -12.68 -5.72
C ALA A 28 -3.15 -12.85 -5.23
N LEU A 29 -3.63 -11.95 -4.35
CA LEU A 29 -5.03 -11.94 -3.91
C LEU A 29 -5.99 -11.62 -5.05
N MET A 30 -5.65 -10.66 -5.92
CA MET A 30 -6.45 -10.38 -7.13
C MET A 30 -6.52 -11.60 -8.06
N ALA A 31 -5.40 -12.31 -8.23
CA ALA A 31 -5.35 -13.53 -9.05
C ALA A 31 -6.14 -14.70 -8.45
N ALA A 32 -6.39 -14.68 -7.13
CA ALA A 32 -7.19 -15.66 -6.41
C ALA A 32 -8.68 -15.28 -6.29
N ASP A 33 -9.16 -14.31 -7.10
CA ASP A 33 -10.53 -13.77 -7.05
C ASP A 33 -10.89 -13.05 -5.73
N GLN A 34 -9.89 -12.76 -4.88
CA GLN A 34 -10.06 -12.08 -3.60
C GLN A 34 -9.90 -10.56 -3.73
N ALA A 35 -10.44 -9.98 -4.81
CA ALA A 35 -10.24 -8.58 -5.16
C ALA A 35 -10.72 -7.61 -4.06
N GLU A 36 -11.86 -7.90 -3.41
CA GLU A 36 -12.38 -7.07 -2.33
C GLU A 36 -11.42 -7.03 -1.11
N THR A 37 -10.81 -8.18 -0.79
CA THR A 37 -9.82 -8.30 0.29
C THR A 37 -8.54 -7.55 -0.06
N ALA A 38 -8.06 -7.69 -1.31
CA ALA A 38 -6.91 -6.93 -1.81
C ALA A 38 -7.15 -5.42 -1.72
N CYS A 39 -8.30 -4.93 -2.16
CA CYS A 39 -8.68 -3.51 -2.08
C CYS A 39 -8.72 -3.01 -0.62
N ARG A 40 -9.31 -3.78 0.31
CA ARG A 40 -9.33 -3.40 1.73
C ARG A 40 -7.92 -3.32 2.34
N LEU A 41 -7.05 -4.27 2.03
CA LEU A 41 -5.66 -4.27 2.53
C LEU A 41 -4.84 -3.12 1.93
N ALA A 42 -4.98 -2.88 0.62
CA ALA A 42 -4.34 -1.75 -0.05
C ALA A 42 -4.78 -0.40 0.55
N GLY A 43 -6.08 -0.24 0.87
CA GLY A 43 -6.61 0.95 1.55
C GLY A 43 -6.00 1.16 2.94
N LYS A 44 -5.85 0.09 3.74
CA LYS A 44 -5.20 0.15 5.06
C LYS A 44 -3.72 0.52 4.94
N ALA A 45 -3.00 -0.03 3.95
CA ALA A 45 -1.61 0.32 3.67
C ALA A 45 -1.46 1.81 3.29
N CYS A 46 -2.32 2.32 2.41
CA CYS A 46 -2.39 3.74 2.07
C CYS A 46 -2.60 4.63 3.32
N ALA A 47 -3.55 4.27 4.19
CA ALA A 47 -3.80 5.03 5.42
C ALA A 47 -2.59 5.01 6.36
N ALA A 48 -1.90 3.87 6.48
CA ALA A 48 -0.71 3.73 7.31
C ALA A 48 0.49 4.54 6.79
N LEU A 49 0.66 4.62 5.47
CA LEU A 49 1.79 5.32 4.83
C LEU A 49 1.54 6.81 4.64
N ARG A 50 0.28 7.27 4.77
CA ARG A 50 -0.11 8.67 4.62
C ARG A 50 0.68 9.55 5.60
N GLY A 51 1.60 10.35 5.05
CA GLY A 51 2.47 11.27 5.82
C GLY A 51 3.78 10.66 6.34
N ARG A 52 4.02 9.35 6.16
CA ARG A 52 5.27 8.67 6.57
C ARG A 52 6.16 8.33 5.38
N ASP A 53 5.57 7.77 4.32
CA ASP A 53 6.29 7.41 3.10
C ASP A 53 5.42 7.74 1.88
N GLN A 54 5.76 8.85 1.24
CA GLN A 54 5.02 9.30 0.06
C GLN A 54 5.29 8.44 -1.17
N ALA A 55 6.45 7.78 -1.27
CA ALA A 55 6.76 6.91 -2.39
C ALA A 55 5.96 5.61 -2.32
N GLY A 56 5.95 4.95 -1.14
CA GLY A 56 5.10 3.79 -0.88
C GLY A 56 3.62 4.10 -1.04
N TRP A 57 3.14 5.22 -0.48
CA TRP A 57 1.75 5.65 -0.63
C TRP A 57 1.32 5.76 -2.11
N ARG A 58 2.15 6.36 -2.98
CA ARG A 58 1.85 6.49 -4.41
C ARG A 58 1.69 5.13 -5.10
N ARG A 59 2.49 4.12 -4.74
CA ARG A 59 2.41 2.77 -5.31
C ARG A 59 1.10 2.07 -4.95
N PHE A 60 0.73 2.06 -3.66
CA PHE A 60 -0.54 1.47 -3.24
C PHE A 60 -1.74 2.23 -3.80
N ASN A 61 -1.65 3.56 -3.91
CA ASN A 61 -2.71 4.35 -4.53
C ASN A 61 -2.86 4.04 -6.03
N ALA A 62 -1.76 3.85 -6.76
CA ALA A 62 -1.79 3.44 -8.15
C ALA A 62 -2.41 2.03 -8.32
N PHE A 63 -2.08 1.10 -7.43
CA PHE A 63 -2.70 -0.22 -7.38
C PHE A 63 -4.22 -0.13 -7.19
N LEU A 64 -4.70 0.65 -6.22
CA LEU A 64 -6.14 0.85 -5.98
C LEU A 64 -6.87 1.44 -7.20
N HIS A 65 -6.29 2.44 -7.86
CA HIS A 65 -6.89 3.00 -9.07
C HIS A 65 -6.94 2.00 -10.23
N ARG A 66 -5.93 1.12 -10.31
CA ARG A 66 -5.93 0.04 -11.30
C ARG A 66 -7.02 -0.96 -10.97
N THR A 67 -7.06 -1.52 -9.76
CA THR A 67 -8.03 -2.56 -9.38
C THR A 67 -9.47 -2.06 -9.39
N ALA A 68 -9.71 -0.79 -9.04
CA ALA A 68 -11.03 -0.17 -9.17
C ALA A 68 -11.56 -0.19 -10.62
N LYS A 69 -10.67 -0.16 -11.63
CA LYS A 69 -11.08 -0.34 -13.02
C LYS A 69 -11.36 -1.79 -13.38
N TYR A 70 -10.66 -2.74 -12.78
CA TYR A 70 -10.89 -4.17 -13.02
C TYR A 70 -12.23 -4.62 -12.43
N VAL A 71 -12.53 -4.23 -11.19
CA VAL A 71 -13.79 -4.63 -10.55
C VAL A 71 -15.03 -4.05 -11.26
N SER A 72 -14.93 -2.89 -11.90
CA SER A 72 -16.03 -2.33 -12.70
C SER A 72 -16.25 -3.03 -14.04
N ILE A 73 -15.31 -3.87 -14.50
CA ILE A 73 -15.42 -4.61 -15.77
C ILE A 73 -16.06 -5.99 -15.53
N GLU A 74 -15.83 -6.62 -14.39
CA GLU A 74 -16.38 -7.94 -14.04
C GLU A 74 -17.88 -7.91 -13.62
N ASP A 75 -18.47 -6.73 -13.49
CA ASP A 75 -19.90 -6.50 -13.18
C ASP A 75 -20.75 -6.09 -14.42
N ALA A 76 -20.22 -6.23 -15.65
CA ALA A 76 -20.90 -5.84 -16.89
C ALA A 76 -21.27 -7.02 -17.80
#